data_AF-A0A918PUF6-F1
#
_entry.id   AF-A0A918PUF6-F1
#
_cell.length_a   1.000
_cell.length_b   1.000
_cell.length_c   1.000
_cell.angle_alpha   90.00
_cell.angle_beta   90.00
_cell.angle_gamma   90.00
#
_symmetry.space_group_name_H-M   'P 1'
#
loop_
_entity.id
_entity.type
_entity.pdbx_description
1 polymer ?
#
loop_
_entity_poly.entity_id
_entity_poly.type
_entity_poly.pdbx_seq_one_letter_code
_entity_poly.pdbx_strand_id
1 'polypeptide(L)'
;MTSYPPKLPGKGPPASLADTSRDLDEEIQRLVKKYGKPAVVEALKKNKQKRGPKTRTDWKFLAPIFRIDAVDFIEGRNPFELRTNYKIANFYAEKQPGHSPISTFRRLLRDLKEGRPDRVYLKAYFYSEVEYPYETHIKTLNRIIKALPSAEHWPSFLEISQHWIDDHVQRIGPIPPHFTMKEIREAVLKQPVNYVLEASKASLGLFGSAYLMSNKNGD
;
A
#
# COMPACT_ATOMS: atom_id res chain seq x y z
N MET A 1 -21.86 34.09 36.42
CA MET A 1 -20.85 35.02 35.87
C MET A 1 -19.50 34.34 35.95
N THR A 2 -19.02 33.78 34.84
CA THR A 2 -17.75 33.05 34.78
C THR A 2 -16.67 33.98 34.22
N SER A 3 -15.77 34.44 35.09
CA SER A 3 -14.62 35.25 34.71
C SER A 3 -13.57 34.38 34.00
N TYR A 4 -13.27 34.69 32.74
CA TYR A 4 -12.13 34.09 32.05
C TYR A 4 -10.82 34.57 32.69
N PRO A 5 -9.82 33.70 32.88
CA PRO A 5 -8.50 34.15 33.31
C PRO A 5 -7.83 34.99 32.20
N PRO A 6 -6.99 35.99 32.55
CA PRO A 6 -6.30 36.81 31.58
C PRO A 6 -5.33 35.95 30.75
N LYS A 7 -5.32 36.18 29.43
CA LYS A 7 -4.35 35.58 28.52
C LYS A 7 -2.94 35.96 28.97
N LEU A 8 -2.12 34.96 29.29
CA LEU A 8 -0.69 35.17 29.47
C LEU A 8 -0.11 35.77 28.17
N PRO A 9 0.77 36.78 28.25
CA PRO A 9 1.45 37.32 27.08
C PRO A 9 2.25 36.18 26.44
N GLY A 10 1.98 35.91 25.17
CA GLY A 10 2.69 34.87 24.43
C GLY A 10 4.19 35.12 24.52
N LYS A 11 4.96 34.11 24.95
CA LYS A 11 6.41 34.15 24.85
C LYS A 11 6.75 34.49 23.40
N GLY A 12 7.41 35.63 23.20
CA GLY A 12 7.93 36.02 21.90
C GLY A 12 8.83 34.90 21.34
N PRO A 13 9.02 34.87 20.00
CA PRO A 13 9.91 33.89 19.39
C PRO A 13 11.31 33.99 20.03
N PRO A 14 12.03 32.86 20.19
CA PRO A 14 13.40 32.88 20.71
C PRO A 14 14.27 33.84 19.88
N ALA A 15 15.23 34.52 20.52
CA ALA A 15 16.00 35.62 19.92
C ALA A 15 16.60 35.30 18.54
N SER A 16 16.99 34.04 18.30
CA SER A 16 17.52 33.58 17.01
C SER A 16 16.52 33.64 15.83
N LEU A 17 15.21 33.61 16.11
CA LEU A 17 14.14 33.76 15.11
C LEU A 17 13.70 35.21 14.91
N ALA A 18 14.02 36.10 15.87
CA ALA A 18 13.70 37.53 15.77
C ALA A 18 14.65 38.24 14.79
N ASP A 19 15.93 37.85 14.77
CA ASP A 19 16.91 38.38 13.82
C ASP A 19 16.62 37.90 12.40
N THR A 20 16.24 36.62 12.22
CA THR A 20 15.81 36.11 10.91
C THR A 20 14.51 36.74 10.42
N SER A 21 13.61 37.18 11.31
CA SER A 21 12.36 37.83 10.90
C SER A 21 12.61 39.26 10.40
N ARG A 22 13.54 40.00 11.03
CA ARG A 22 13.95 41.33 10.57
C ARG A 22 14.55 41.29 9.17
N ASP A 23 15.46 40.35 8.93
CA ASP A 23 16.08 40.16 7.61
C ASP A 23 15.04 39.77 6.55
N LEU A 24 14.05 38.94 6.91
CA LEU A 24 12.97 38.56 6.01
C LEU A 24 12.05 39.73 5.66
N ASP A 25 11.72 40.57 6.66
CA ASP A 25 10.87 41.73 6.48
C ASP A 25 11.54 42.78 5.58
N GLU A 26 12.85 43.01 5.74
CA GLU A 26 13.62 43.89 4.86
C GLU A 26 13.70 43.35 3.42
N GLU A 27 13.90 42.05 3.26
CA GLU A 27 13.94 41.40 1.95
C GLU A 27 12.57 41.46 1.25
N ILE A 28 11.48 41.25 2.00
CA ILE A 28 10.11 41.41 1.49
C ILE A 28 9.87 42.87 1.07
N GLN A 29 10.30 43.85 1.86
CA GLN A 29 10.16 45.27 1.50
C GLN A 29 10.97 45.62 0.24
N ARG A 30 12.19 45.08 0.07
CA ARG A 30 12.98 45.23 -1.16
C ARG A 30 12.27 44.63 -2.36
N LEU A 31 11.71 43.42 -2.23
CA LEU A 31 10.96 42.76 -3.30
C LEU A 31 9.69 43.53 -3.66
N VAL A 32 8.96 44.05 -2.66
CA VAL A 32 7.77 44.89 -2.87
C VAL A 32 8.14 46.20 -3.57
N LYS A 33 9.25 46.83 -3.21
CA LYS A 33 9.74 48.05 -3.87
C LYS A 33 10.16 47.79 -5.33
N LYS A 34 10.75 46.65 -5.63
CA LYS A 34 11.26 46.29 -6.96
C LYS A 34 10.16 45.79 -7.92
N TYR A 35 9.19 45.03 -7.42
CA TYR A 35 8.20 44.32 -8.26
C TYR A 35 6.74 44.72 -7.99
N GLY A 36 6.49 45.54 -6.97
CA GLY A 36 5.15 45.92 -6.55
C GLY A 36 4.48 44.87 -5.65
N LYS A 37 3.71 45.36 -4.66
CA LYS A 37 2.96 44.52 -3.72
C LYS A 37 2.07 43.46 -4.39
N PRO A 38 1.34 43.75 -5.49
CA PRO A 38 0.49 42.74 -6.13
C PRO A 38 1.28 41.54 -6.64
N ALA A 39 2.43 41.77 -7.28
CA ALA A 39 3.26 40.73 -7.87
C ALA A 39 3.90 39.83 -6.79
N VAL A 40 4.36 40.42 -5.68
CA VAL A 40 4.92 39.67 -4.56
C VAL A 40 3.86 38.80 -3.89
N VAL A 41 2.65 39.33 -3.68
CA VAL A 41 1.52 38.55 -3.13
C VAL A 41 1.13 37.40 -4.05
N GLU A 42 1.11 37.62 -5.37
CA GLU A 42 0.81 36.57 -6.34
C GLU A 42 1.89 35.48 -6.35
N ALA A 43 3.17 35.86 -6.29
CA ALA A 43 4.29 34.92 -6.20
C ALA A 43 4.25 34.09 -4.90
N LEU A 44 3.93 34.72 -3.76
CA LEU A 44 3.76 34.02 -2.48
C LEU A 44 2.56 33.06 -2.49
N LYS A 45 1.47 33.41 -3.18
CA LYS A 45 0.33 32.50 -3.38
C LYS A 45 0.72 31.29 -4.21
N LYS A 46 1.53 31.46 -5.27
CA LYS A 46 2.04 30.38 -6.13
C LYS A 46 3.04 29.48 -5.39
N ASN A 47 3.88 30.06 -4.52
CA ASN A 47 4.89 29.36 -3.73
C ASN A 47 4.39 28.85 -2.37
N LYS A 48 3.08 28.91 -2.11
CA LYS A 48 2.52 28.35 -0.88
C LYS A 48 2.71 26.84 -0.93
N GLN A 49 3.68 26.33 -0.16
CA GLN A 49 3.90 24.89 -0.01
C GLN A 49 2.55 24.23 0.29
N LYS A 50 2.12 23.34 -0.60
CA LYS A 50 0.95 22.50 -0.36
C LYS A 50 1.27 21.72 0.90
N ARG A 51 0.58 22.04 2.02
CA ARG A 51 0.69 21.26 3.24
C ARG A 51 0.44 19.81 2.84
N GLY A 52 1.42 18.95 3.13
CA GLY A 52 1.28 17.52 2.87
C GLY A 52 0.01 16.97 3.51
N PRO A 53 -0.51 15.84 3.00
CA PRO A 53 -1.67 15.21 3.59
C PRO A 53 -1.39 14.97 5.08
N LYS A 54 -2.30 15.45 5.95
CA LYS A 54 -2.21 15.15 7.38
C LYS A 54 -2.15 13.64 7.55
N THR A 55 -1.14 13.15 8.27
CA THR A 55 -1.03 11.74 8.65
C THR A 55 -2.32 11.29 9.31
N ARG A 56 -3.00 10.33 8.69
CA ARG A 56 -4.26 9.78 9.20
C ARG A 56 -3.95 8.76 10.29
N THR A 57 -3.97 9.20 11.54
CA THR A 57 -3.70 8.37 12.74
C THR A 57 -4.62 7.15 12.83
N ASP A 58 -5.84 7.29 12.31
CA ASP A 58 -6.93 6.31 12.35
C ASP A 58 -6.53 4.92 11.84
N TRP A 59 -5.66 4.83 10.82
CA TRP A 59 -5.28 3.55 10.22
C TRP A 59 -4.55 2.62 11.15
N LYS A 60 -3.80 3.16 12.13
CA LYS A 60 -3.11 2.33 13.13
C LYS A 60 -4.10 1.53 13.96
N PHE A 61 -5.26 2.12 14.26
CA PHE A 61 -6.29 1.49 15.05
C PHE A 61 -7.16 0.51 14.26
N LEU A 62 -7.25 0.70 12.94
CA LEU A 62 -7.97 -0.22 12.05
C LEU A 62 -7.14 -1.46 11.66
N ALA A 63 -5.82 -1.44 11.85
CA ALA A 63 -4.94 -2.54 11.48
C ALA A 63 -5.33 -3.91 12.11
N PRO A 64 -5.72 -4.01 13.40
CA PRO A 64 -6.23 -5.24 13.98
C PRO A 64 -7.51 -5.73 13.29
N ILE A 65 -8.42 -4.83 12.92
CA ILE A 65 -9.66 -5.19 12.22
C ILE A 65 -9.33 -5.80 10.87
N PHE A 66 -8.42 -5.21 10.09
CA PHE A 66 -8.03 -5.78 8.80
C PHE A 66 -7.33 -7.12 8.94
N ARG A 67 -6.63 -7.37 10.06
CA ARG A 67 -6.07 -8.70 10.34
C ARG A 67 -7.18 -9.73 10.52
N ILE A 68 -8.17 -9.44 11.36
CA ILE A 68 -9.29 -10.36 11.61
C ILE A 68 -10.10 -10.56 10.32
N ASP A 69 -10.40 -9.48 9.58
CA ASP A 69 -11.10 -9.55 8.30
C ASP A 69 -10.37 -10.44 7.29
N ALA A 70 -9.03 -10.35 7.23
CA ALA A 70 -8.21 -11.17 6.34
C ALA A 70 -8.26 -12.65 6.73
N VAL A 71 -8.20 -12.97 8.02
CA VAL A 71 -8.34 -14.35 8.52
C VAL A 71 -9.71 -14.92 8.18
N ASP A 72 -10.77 -14.18 8.44
CA ASP A 72 -12.14 -14.58 8.06
C ASP A 72 -12.25 -14.87 6.56
N PHE A 73 -11.62 -14.03 5.73
CA PHE A 73 -11.61 -14.22 4.28
C PHE A 73 -10.85 -15.49 3.85
N ILE A 74 -9.69 -15.77 4.45
CA ILE A 74 -8.91 -16.99 4.21
C ILE A 74 -9.74 -18.23 4.57
N GLU A 75 -10.47 -18.18 5.67
CA GLU A 75 -11.37 -19.25 6.11
C GLU A 75 -12.65 -19.38 5.28
N GLY A 76 -12.90 -18.46 4.34
CA GLY A 76 -14.02 -18.50 3.41
C GLY A 76 -15.28 -17.81 3.91
N ARG A 77 -15.17 -17.04 5.00
CA ARG A 77 -16.24 -16.17 5.51
C ARG A 77 -16.21 -14.83 4.78
N ASN A 78 -17.34 -14.12 4.72
CA ASN A 78 -17.39 -12.76 4.15
C ASN A 78 -17.15 -11.71 5.26
N PRO A 79 -15.94 -11.11 5.36
CA PRO A 79 -15.64 -10.16 6.43
C PRO A 79 -16.44 -8.85 6.33
N PHE A 80 -16.91 -8.50 5.13
CA PHE A 80 -17.65 -7.26 4.90
C PHE A 80 -19.10 -7.33 5.40
N GLU A 81 -19.67 -8.54 5.45
CA GLU A 81 -20.97 -8.82 6.07
C GLU A 81 -20.85 -8.96 7.59
N LEU A 82 -19.83 -9.70 8.06
CA LEU A 82 -19.60 -9.92 9.49
C LEU A 82 -19.34 -8.61 10.24
N ARG A 83 -18.56 -7.71 9.64
CA ARG A 83 -18.30 -6.37 10.16
C ARG A 83 -18.57 -5.36 9.08
N THR A 84 -19.64 -4.60 9.22
CA THR A 84 -19.96 -3.54 8.27
C THR A 84 -19.08 -2.31 8.51
N ASN A 85 -18.81 -1.55 7.46
CA ASN A 85 -18.05 -0.28 7.58
C ASN A 85 -18.72 0.68 8.56
N TYR A 86 -20.06 0.68 8.61
CA TYR A 86 -20.84 1.46 9.57
C TYR A 86 -20.49 1.08 11.02
N LYS A 87 -20.54 -0.21 11.37
CA LYS A 87 -20.26 -0.69 12.73
C LYS A 87 -18.83 -0.34 13.15
N ILE A 88 -17.85 -0.54 12.26
CA ILE A 88 -16.45 -0.19 12.51
C ILE A 88 -16.31 1.33 12.72
N ALA A 89 -16.84 2.14 11.80
CA ALA A 89 -16.74 3.59 11.89
C ALA A 89 -17.40 4.15 13.16
N ASN A 90 -18.57 3.61 13.55
CA ASN A 90 -19.28 4.04 14.76
C ASN A 90 -18.45 3.76 16.02
N PHE A 91 -17.95 2.52 16.15
CA PHE A 91 -17.15 2.10 17.30
C PHE A 91 -15.91 2.99 17.52
N TYR A 92 -15.15 3.28 16.46
CA TYR A 92 -13.94 4.09 16.58
C TYR A 92 -14.24 5.59 16.73
N ALA A 93 -15.35 6.08 16.15
CA ALA A 93 -15.76 7.47 16.34
C ALA A 93 -16.19 7.77 17.79
N GLU A 94 -16.78 6.79 18.47
CA GLU A 94 -17.14 6.89 19.89
C GLU A 94 -15.92 6.78 20.80
N LYS A 95 -15.03 5.81 20.55
CA LYS A 95 -13.88 5.56 21.42
C LYS A 95 -12.75 6.57 21.28
N GLN A 96 -12.53 7.09 20.08
CA GLN A 96 -11.38 7.93 19.75
C GLN A 96 -11.80 9.07 18.80
N PRO A 97 -12.68 9.98 19.26
CA PRO A 97 -13.06 11.11 18.43
C PRO A 97 -11.86 12.02 18.19
N GLY A 98 -11.70 12.48 16.95
CA GLY A 98 -10.80 13.57 16.61
C GLY A 98 -11.37 14.91 17.09
N HIS A 99 -11.76 15.79 16.15
CA HIS A 99 -12.46 17.04 16.52
C HIS A 99 -13.90 16.81 17.00
N SER A 100 -14.60 15.82 16.44
CA SER A 100 -15.92 15.42 16.90
C SER A 100 -16.22 13.96 16.50
N PRO A 101 -17.11 13.27 17.23
CA PRO A 101 -17.55 11.91 16.87
C PRO A 101 -18.15 11.86 15.45
N ILE A 102 -19.04 12.80 15.12
CA ILE A 102 -19.71 12.85 13.80
C ILE A 102 -18.72 13.04 12.66
N SER A 103 -17.75 13.95 12.81
CA SER A 103 -16.71 14.19 11.80
C SER A 103 -15.81 12.96 11.61
N THR A 104 -15.45 12.32 12.72
CA THR A 104 -14.62 11.10 12.74
C THR A 104 -15.35 9.94 12.08
N PHE A 105 -16.63 9.73 12.41
CA PHE A 105 -17.49 8.72 11.80
C PHE A 105 -17.56 8.88 10.28
N ARG A 106 -17.91 10.08 9.78
CA ARG A 106 -18.03 10.33 8.34
C ARG A 106 -16.70 10.10 7.61
N ARG A 107 -15.58 10.53 8.20
CA ARG A 107 -14.24 10.32 7.66
C ARG A 107 -13.90 8.83 7.59
N LEU A 108 -14.05 8.10 8.70
CA LEU A 108 -13.79 6.66 8.77
C LEU A 108 -14.66 5.88 7.80
N LEU A 109 -15.94 6.21 7.70
CA LEU A 109 -16.86 5.52 6.79
C LEU A 109 -16.43 5.64 5.33
N ARG A 110 -16.01 6.84 4.90
CA ARG A 110 -15.45 7.06 3.57
C ARG A 110 -14.15 6.27 3.37
N ASP A 111 -13.23 6.39 4.32
CA ASP A 111 -11.91 5.74 4.24
C ASP A 111 -12.04 4.21 4.19
N LEU A 112 -12.96 3.63 4.97
CA LEU A 112 -13.27 2.20 4.94
C LEU A 112 -13.95 1.78 3.63
N LYS A 113 -14.84 2.62 3.08
CA LYS A 113 -15.48 2.35 1.78
C LYS A 113 -14.46 2.30 0.65
N GLU A 114 -13.50 3.23 0.66
CA GLU A 114 -12.50 3.35 -0.41
C GLU A 114 -11.36 2.33 -0.26
N GLY A 115 -10.89 2.05 0.96
CA GLY A 115 -9.62 1.33 1.14
C GLY A 115 -9.69 0.00 1.90
N ARG A 116 -10.83 -0.35 2.52
CA ARG A 116 -10.90 -1.60 3.30
C ARG A 116 -10.77 -2.85 2.42
N PRO A 117 -11.48 -3.00 1.29
CA PRO A 117 -11.40 -4.21 0.47
C PRO A 117 -9.96 -4.56 0.09
N ASP A 118 -9.24 -3.60 -0.51
CA ASP A 118 -7.85 -3.78 -0.93
C ASP A 118 -6.93 -4.18 0.23
N ARG A 119 -7.08 -3.55 1.40
CA ARG A 119 -6.28 -3.87 2.58
C ARG A 119 -6.56 -5.27 3.13
N VAL A 120 -7.82 -5.70 3.11
CA VAL A 120 -8.23 -7.03 3.56
C VAL A 120 -7.66 -8.08 2.61
N TYR A 121 -7.82 -7.91 1.30
CA TYR A 121 -7.32 -8.87 0.31
C TYR A 121 -5.79 -8.94 0.28
N LEU A 122 -5.11 -7.78 0.35
CA LEU A 122 -3.65 -7.75 0.42
C LEU A 122 -3.12 -8.45 1.68
N LYS A 123 -3.77 -8.26 2.83
CA LYS A 123 -3.40 -9.00 4.05
C LYS A 123 -3.72 -10.48 3.95
N ALA A 124 -4.84 -10.86 3.35
CA ALA A 124 -5.21 -12.25 3.14
C ALA A 124 -4.18 -12.96 2.25
N TYR A 125 -3.70 -12.28 1.21
CA TYR A 125 -2.59 -12.76 0.38
C TYR A 125 -1.34 -13.02 1.21
N PHE A 126 -0.82 -12.02 1.93
CA PHE A 126 0.42 -12.17 2.71
C PHE A 126 0.32 -13.22 3.82
N TYR A 127 -0.79 -13.25 4.56
CA TYR A 127 -0.96 -14.24 5.63
C TYR A 127 -1.13 -15.64 5.06
N SER A 128 -1.91 -15.82 4.00
CA SER A 128 -2.07 -17.15 3.39
C SER A 128 -0.76 -17.68 2.78
N GLU A 129 0.12 -16.79 2.29
CA GLU A 129 1.43 -17.19 1.75
C GLU A 129 2.37 -17.75 2.83
N VAL A 130 2.30 -17.21 4.05
CA VAL A 130 3.30 -17.41 5.11
C VAL A 130 2.81 -18.28 6.26
N GLU A 131 1.52 -18.20 6.60
CA GLU A 131 0.97 -18.82 7.82
C GLU A 131 0.08 -20.05 7.51
N TYR A 132 -0.27 -20.29 6.25
CA TYR A 132 -1.20 -21.34 5.86
C TYR A 132 -0.61 -22.29 4.82
N PRO A 133 -1.11 -23.55 4.76
CA PRO A 133 -0.76 -24.47 3.68
C PRO A 133 -0.97 -23.86 2.30
N TYR A 134 -0.10 -24.19 1.36
CA TYR A 134 -0.10 -23.61 0.02
C TYR A 134 -1.44 -23.76 -0.71
N GLU A 135 -2.17 -24.85 -0.51
CA GLU A 135 -3.51 -25.03 -1.08
C GLU A 135 -4.49 -23.93 -0.61
N THR A 136 -4.39 -23.53 0.66
CA THR A 136 -5.19 -22.44 1.23
C THR A 136 -4.81 -21.11 0.60
N HIS A 137 -3.53 -20.89 0.31
CA HIS A 137 -3.08 -19.72 -0.45
C HIS A 137 -3.68 -19.67 -1.87
N ILE A 138 -3.61 -20.78 -2.60
CA ILE A 138 -4.20 -20.89 -3.95
C ILE A 138 -5.71 -20.65 -3.92
N LYS A 139 -6.43 -21.23 -2.94
CA LYS A 139 -7.87 -20.97 -2.74
C LYS A 139 -8.15 -19.51 -2.42
N THR A 140 -7.30 -18.88 -1.61
CA THR A 140 -7.41 -17.46 -1.23
C THR A 140 -7.23 -16.57 -2.47
N LEU A 141 -6.20 -16.79 -3.28
CA LEU A 141 -5.98 -16.03 -4.53
C LEU A 141 -7.16 -16.15 -5.49
N ASN A 142 -7.69 -17.36 -5.70
CA ASN A 142 -8.87 -17.57 -6.54
C ASN A 142 -10.10 -16.80 -6.02
N ARG A 143 -10.31 -16.75 -4.70
CA ARG A 143 -11.37 -15.94 -4.10
C ARG A 143 -11.14 -14.44 -4.31
N ILE A 144 -9.90 -13.96 -4.20
CA ILE A 144 -9.57 -12.54 -4.45
C ILE A 144 -9.86 -12.18 -5.91
N ILE A 145 -9.42 -13.01 -6.86
CA ILE A 145 -9.70 -12.82 -8.30
C ILE A 145 -11.21 -12.74 -8.55
N LYS A 146 -11.99 -13.63 -7.95
CA LYS A 146 -13.46 -13.60 -8.04
C LYS A 146 -14.07 -12.34 -7.45
N ALA A 147 -13.51 -11.84 -6.34
CA ALA A 147 -14.00 -10.64 -5.66
C ALA A 147 -13.60 -9.34 -6.35
N LEU A 148 -12.50 -9.34 -7.11
CA LEU A 148 -11.94 -8.18 -7.82
C LEU A 148 -11.59 -8.52 -9.28
N PRO A 149 -12.58 -8.80 -10.14
CA PRO A 149 -12.33 -9.24 -11.52
C PRO A 149 -11.63 -8.19 -12.38
N SER A 150 -11.71 -6.89 -12.02
CA SER A 150 -11.04 -5.81 -12.73
C SER A 150 -9.59 -5.56 -12.28
N ALA A 151 -9.10 -6.24 -11.24
CA ALA A 151 -7.75 -6.05 -10.74
C ALA A 151 -6.78 -7.03 -11.41
N GLU A 152 -6.10 -6.55 -12.45
CA GLU A 152 -5.28 -7.35 -13.38
C GLU A 152 -4.07 -8.06 -12.75
N HIS A 153 -3.59 -7.62 -11.58
CA HIS A 153 -2.38 -8.19 -10.96
C HIS A 153 -2.63 -9.50 -10.19
N TRP A 154 -3.85 -9.78 -9.75
CA TRP A 154 -4.14 -10.99 -8.97
C TRP A 154 -3.97 -12.29 -9.76
N PRO A 155 -4.41 -12.38 -11.04
CA PRO A 155 -4.07 -13.51 -11.90
C PRO A 155 -2.57 -13.77 -11.99
N SER A 156 -1.74 -12.74 -12.14
CA SER A 156 -0.27 -12.90 -12.18
C SER A 156 0.30 -13.46 -10.88
N PHE A 157 -0.23 -13.08 -9.71
CA PHE A 157 0.19 -13.67 -8.44
C PHE A 157 -0.20 -15.16 -8.32
N LEU A 158 -1.34 -15.55 -8.88
CA LEU A 158 -1.73 -16.96 -8.95
C LEU A 158 -0.82 -17.76 -9.87
N GLU A 159 -0.53 -17.24 -11.06
CA GLU A 159 0.40 -17.84 -12.02
C GLU A 159 1.80 -18.03 -11.42
N ILE A 160 2.36 -16.98 -10.78
CA ILE A 160 3.65 -17.08 -10.08
C ILE A 160 3.61 -18.15 -8.98
N SER A 161 2.52 -18.22 -8.22
CA SER A 161 2.39 -19.23 -7.15
C SER A 161 2.33 -20.65 -7.69
N GLN A 162 1.63 -20.86 -8.81
CA GLN A 162 1.58 -22.15 -9.51
C GLN A 162 2.95 -22.51 -10.09
N HIS A 163 3.67 -21.55 -10.67
CA HIS A 163 5.02 -21.76 -11.16
C HIS A 163 5.97 -22.24 -10.05
N TRP A 164 5.91 -21.65 -8.85
CA TRP A 164 6.71 -22.12 -7.71
C TRP A 164 6.37 -23.55 -7.27
N ILE A 165 5.10 -23.94 -7.34
CA ILE A 165 4.65 -25.30 -7.05
C ILE A 165 5.23 -26.25 -8.10
N ASP A 166 5.12 -25.92 -9.37
CA ASP A 166 5.61 -26.74 -10.48
C ASP A 166 7.14 -26.91 -10.40
N ASP A 167 7.87 -25.83 -10.16
CA ASP A 167 9.32 -25.83 -9.98
C ASP A 167 9.74 -26.72 -8.81
N HIS A 168 9.02 -26.66 -7.69
CA HIS A 168 9.29 -27.53 -6.55
C HIS A 168 9.06 -29.00 -6.90
N VAL A 169 7.94 -29.32 -7.54
CA VAL A 169 7.62 -30.70 -7.95
C VAL A 169 8.66 -31.25 -8.92
N GLN A 170 9.10 -30.46 -9.89
CA GLN A 170 10.07 -30.88 -10.90
C GLN A 170 11.49 -31.05 -10.33
N ARG A 171 11.92 -30.14 -9.43
CA ARG A 171 13.31 -30.08 -8.97
C ARG A 171 13.56 -30.85 -7.67
N ILE A 172 12.56 -30.90 -6.79
CA ILE A 172 12.68 -31.45 -5.43
C ILE A 172 11.80 -32.69 -5.26
N GLY A 173 10.62 -32.69 -5.87
CA GLY A 173 9.63 -33.76 -5.76
C GLY A 173 8.35 -33.31 -5.04
N PRO A 174 7.49 -34.27 -4.62
CA PRO A 174 6.18 -33.99 -4.05
C PRO A 174 6.23 -33.02 -2.86
N ILE A 175 5.29 -32.07 -2.85
CA ILE A 175 5.21 -31.04 -1.81
C ILE A 175 4.47 -31.60 -0.58
N PRO A 176 5.05 -31.50 0.63
CA PRO A 176 4.33 -31.87 1.85
C PRO A 176 3.07 -31.00 2.06
N PRO A 177 1.94 -31.56 2.52
CA PRO A 177 0.66 -30.85 2.59
C PRO A 177 0.63 -29.71 3.61
N HIS A 178 1.59 -29.67 4.54
CA HIS A 178 1.72 -28.60 5.54
C HIS A 178 2.63 -27.46 5.08
N PHE A 179 3.28 -27.57 3.92
CA PHE A 179 4.15 -26.50 3.42
C PHE A 179 3.33 -25.27 3.04
N THR A 180 3.86 -24.12 3.41
CA THR A 180 3.39 -22.80 2.98
C THR A 180 3.98 -22.43 1.62
N MET A 181 3.39 -21.45 0.93
CA MET A 181 3.98 -20.94 -0.33
C MET A 181 5.37 -20.35 -0.11
N LYS A 182 5.60 -19.72 1.04
CA LYS A 182 6.93 -19.21 1.42
C LYS A 182 7.95 -20.34 1.49
N GLU A 183 7.63 -21.45 2.15
CA GLU A 183 8.54 -22.60 2.29
C GLU A 183 8.82 -23.27 0.94
N ILE A 184 7.81 -23.40 0.08
CA ILE A 184 7.97 -23.91 -1.30
C ILE A 184 8.97 -23.04 -2.07
N ARG A 185 8.76 -21.72 -2.10
CA ARG A 185 9.66 -20.77 -2.78
C ARG A 185 11.08 -20.87 -2.22
N GLU A 186 11.23 -20.90 -0.90
CA GLU A 186 12.55 -20.99 -0.27
C GLU A 186 13.27 -22.32 -0.57
N ALA A 187 12.53 -23.43 -0.63
CA ALA A 187 13.10 -24.74 -0.99
C ALA A 187 13.63 -24.73 -2.43
N VAL A 188 12.86 -24.19 -3.37
CA VAL A 188 13.28 -24.05 -4.79
C VAL A 188 14.51 -23.16 -4.93
N LEU A 189 14.55 -22.03 -4.23
CA LEU A 189 15.66 -21.08 -4.27
C LEU A 189 16.96 -21.63 -3.66
N LYS A 190 16.86 -22.51 -2.65
CA LYS A 190 18.03 -23.13 -1.99
C LYS A 190 18.72 -24.18 -2.85
N GLN A 191 18.02 -24.76 -3.84
CA GLN A 191 18.65 -25.68 -4.74
C GLN A 191 19.39 -24.91 -5.85
N PRO A 192 20.69 -25.16 -6.07
CA PRO A 192 21.38 -24.60 -7.23
C PRO A 192 20.69 -25.11 -8.49
N VAL A 193 20.51 -24.22 -9.47
CA VAL A 193 20.05 -24.64 -10.80
C VAL A 193 21.23 -25.41 -11.42
N ASN A 194 21.24 -26.73 -11.25
CA ASN A 194 21.99 -27.58 -12.16
C ASN A 194 21.26 -27.46 -13.49
N TYR A 195 21.65 -26.47 -14.30
CA TYR A 195 21.38 -26.49 -15.74
C TYR A 195 22.11 -27.73 -16.26
N VAL A 196 21.47 -28.89 -16.15
CA VAL A 196 21.78 -29.99 -17.03
C VAL A 196 21.40 -29.47 -18.40
N LEU A 197 22.43 -29.12 -19.18
CA LEU A 197 22.39 -28.80 -20.61
C LEU A 197 21.91 -30.02 -21.41
N GLU A 198 20.75 -30.58 -21.07
CA GLU A 198 20.07 -31.61 -21.87
C GLU A 198 19.12 -30.99 -22.90
N ALA A 199 18.90 -29.67 -22.85
CA ALA A 199 18.09 -28.94 -23.83
C ALA A 199 18.88 -28.47 -25.08
N SER A 200 20.15 -28.86 -25.27
CA SER A 200 20.88 -28.57 -26.52
C SER A 200 20.59 -29.56 -27.65
N LYS A 201 19.73 -30.57 -27.44
CA LYS A 201 19.38 -31.55 -28.50
C LYS A 201 17.90 -31.62 -28.89
N ALA A 202 16.98 -30.92 -28.22
CA ALA A 202 15.55 -31.13 -28.45
C ALA A 202 14.68 -29.90 -28.78
N SER A 203 15.18 -28.66 -28.71
CA SER A 203 14.30 -27.47 -28.91
C SER A 203 14.81 -26.39 -29.87
N LEU A 204 15.82 -26.68 -30.72
CA LEU A 204 16.10 -25.88 -31.92
C LEU A 204 14.99 -25.97 -33.00
N GLY A 205 13.80 -26.47 -32.65
CA GLY A 205 12.72 -26.78 -33.59
C GLY A 205 11.63 -25.73 -33.79
N LEU A 206 11.28 -24.88 -32.80
CA LEU A 206 9.99 -24.16 -32.90
C LEU A 206 9.89 -22.71 -32.40
N PHE A 207 10.92 -22.08 -31.83
CA PHE A 207 10.86 -20.64 -31.49
C PHE A 207 12.14 -19.84 -31.82
N GLY A 208 12.94 -20.33 -32.78
CA GLY A 208 14.23 -19.74 -33.16
C GLY A 208 14.26 -19.03 -34.53
N SER A 209 13.13 -18.55 -35.06
CA SER A 209 13.07 -18.10 -36.46
C SER A 209 12.52 -16.68 -36.69
N ALA A 210 12.32 -15.87 -35.64
CA ALA A 210 11.72 -14.53 -35.80
C ALA A 210 12.60 -13.36 -35.36
N TYR A 211 13.83 -13.57 -34.90
CA TYR A 211 14.68 -12.48 -34.38
C TYR A 211 16.08 -12.35 -35.01
N LEU A 212 16.32 -12.99 -36.17
CA LEU A 212 17.62 -12.94 -36.87
C LEU A 212 17.52 -12.62 -38.37
N MET A 213 16.47 -11.93 -38.82
CA MET A 213 16.37 -11.39 -40.19
C MET A 213 15.95 -9.92 -40.25
N SER A 214 16.61 -9.05 -39.46
CA SER A 214 16.47 -7.59 -39.66
C SER A 214 17.76 -6.81 -39.38
N ASN A 215 18.93 -7.40 -39.65
CA ASN A 215 20.18 -6.65 -39.57
C ASN A 215 21.23 -7.15 -40.58
N LYS A 216 20.86 -7.10 -41.87
CA LYS A 216 21.80 -6.98 -42.98
C LYS A 216 21.08 -6.26 -44.12
N ASN A 217 21.28 -4.95 -44.22
CA ASN A 217 21.39 -4.16 -45.46
C ASN A 217 21.60 -2.70 -45.07
N GLY A 218 22.83 -2.24 -45.26
CA GLY A 218 23.25 -0.87 -44.99
C GLY A 218 24.73 -0.71 -45.29
N ASP A 219 25.12 -1.05 -46.52
CA ASP A 219 26.15 -0.32 -47.27
C ASP A 219 25.40 0.60 -48.26
#